data_AF-A0A956AMZ5-F1
#
_entry.id   AF-A0A956AMZ5-F1
#
_cell.length_a   1.000
_cell.length_b   1.000
_cell.length_c   1.000
_cell.angle_alpha   90.00
_cell.angle_beta   90.00
_cell.angle_gamma   90.00
#
_symmetry.space_group_name_H-M   'P 1'
#
loop_
_entity.id
_entity.type
_entity.pdbx_description
1 polymer ?
#
loop_
_entity_poly.entity_id
_entity_poly.type
_entity_poly.pdbx_seq_one_letter_code
_entity_poly.pdbx_strand_id
1 'polypeptide(L)'
;MEQLAPSPRSVPRGEWSSHPNYPANLLLLGSHQNFRAINRGLVTHTDALPPGSDLTWVARRYKSWIAAMRSHESYEEHKLYPYLKARWGVSLESAQAGHRALHEAHDRVLAAFEAHDPEEASRALLRDEEVLDQHLQLEEDLVIPLLLELPRDEFVRFTHLSIRVLLRELGAG
;
A
#
# COMPACT_ATOMS: atom_id res chain seq x y z
N MET A 1 26.26 23.56 -12.57
CA MET A 1 25.14 24.09 -11.77
C MET A 1 24.22 22.92 -11.50
N GLU A 2 24.27 22.38 -10.29
CA GLU A 2 23.37 21.32 -9.83
C GLU A 2 22.01 21.98 -9.59
N GLN A 3 21.04 21.74 -10.49
CA GLN A 3 19.66 22.17 -10.24
C GLN A 3 19.13 21.30 -9.10
N LEU A 4 19.03 21.88 -7.90
CA LEU A 4 18.30 21.28 -6.80
C LEU A 4 16.88 20.96 -7.29
N ALA A 5 16.50 19.69 -7.24
CA ALA A 5 15.14 19.29 -7.54
C ALA A 5 14.18 20.11 -6.65
N PRO A 6 13.09 20.68 -7.19
CA PRO A 6 12.13 21.42 -6.38
C PRO A 6 11.63 20.51 -5.26
N SER A 7 11.62 21.02 -4.02
CA SER A 7 10.99 20.30 -2.92
C SER A 7 9.48 20.18 -3.22
N PRO A 8 8.90 18.97 -3.15
CA PRO A 8 7.50 18.77 -3.47
C PRO A 8 6.65 19.56 -2.48
N ARG A 9 5.64 20.28 -2.99
CA ARG A 9 4.64 20.90 -2.13
C ARG A 9 3.79 19.78 -1.50
N SER A 10 3.54 19.87 -0.21
CA SER A 10 2.54 19.02 0.43
C SER A 10 1.16 19.51 -0.04
N VAL A 11 0.60 18.85 -1.05
CA VAL A 11 -0.78 19.07 -1.48
C VAL A 11 -1.69 18.48 -0.39
N PRO A 12 -2.53 19.28 0.29
CA PRO A 12 -3.42 18.77 1.32
C PRO A 12 -4.38 17.71 0.77
N ARG A 13 -4.67 16.67 1.55
CA ARG A 13 -5.55 15.56 1.13
C ARG A 13 -6.93 16.02 0.65
N GLY A 14 -7.49 17.07 1.25
CA GLY A 14 -8.77 17.67 0.84
C GLY A 14 -8.76 18.28 -0.56
N GLU A 15 -7.58 18.56 -1.12
CA GLU A 15 -7.41 19.18 -2.45
C GLU A 15 -7.08 18.15 -3.54
N TRP A 16 -6.74 16.91 -3.16
CA TRP A 16 -6.29 15.89 -4.11
C TRP A 16 -7.28 15.66 -5.24
N SER A 17 -8.56 15.51 -4.94
CA SER A 17 -9.60 15.21 -5.94
C SER A 17 -9.75 16.29 -7.02
N SER A 18 -9.33 17.52 -6.73
CA SER A 18 -9.35 18.66 -7.67
C SER A 18 -8.04 18.83 -8.43
N HIS A 19 -7.00 18.08 -8.07
CA HIS A 19 -5.68 18.18 -8.69
C HIS A 19 -5.71 17.61 -10.14
N PRO A 20 -5.13 18.29 -11.15
CA PRO A 20 -5.18 17.84 -12.55
C PRO A 20 -4.63 16.42 -12.78
N ASN A 21 -3.65 16.00 -11.97
CA ASN A 21 -3.04 14.67 -12.04
C ASN A 21 -3.76 13.60 -11.20
N TYR A 22 -4.81 13.94 -10.44
CA TYR A 22 -5.51 13.01 -9.56
C TYR A 22 -6.11 11.78 -10.26
N PRO A 23 -6.78 11.90 -11.43
CA PRO A 23 -7.34 10.73 -12.12
C PRO A 23 -6.31 9.65 -12.43
N ALA A 24 -5.04 10.03 -12.58
CA ALA A 24 -3.94 9.12 -12.87
C ALA A 24 -3.53 8.25 -11.67
N ASN A 25 -3.86 8.68 -10.45
CA ASN A 25 -3.52 8.01 -9.20
C ASN A 25 -4.67 7.15 -8.65
N LEU A 26 -5.81 7.10 -9.34
CA LEU A 26 -6.98 6.33 -8.92
C LEU A 26 -6.73 4.82 -8.84
N LEU A 27 -5.75 4.29 -9.59
CA LEU A 27 -5.40 2.88 -9.49
C LEU A 27 -4.74 2.53 -8.14
N LEU A 28 -3.84 3.39 -7.66
CA LEU A 28 -3.19 3.23 -6.35
C LEU A 28 -4.22 3.39 -5.22
N LEU A 29 -4.90 4.54 -5.20
CA LEU A 29 -5.93 4.83 -4.19
C LEU A 29 -7.09 3.83 -4.22
N GLY A 30 -7.50 3.40 -5.40
CA GLY A 30 -8.53 2.38 -5.57
C GLY A 30 -8.09 1.00 -5.07
N SER A 31 -6.81 0.65 -5.25
CA SER A 31 -6.25 -0.58 -4.66
C SER A 31 -6.28 -0.51 -3.14
N HIS A 32 -5.85 0.60 -2.54
CA HIS A 32 -5.89 0.81 -1.09
C HIS A 32 -7.30 0.71 -0.53
N GLN A 33 -8.27 1.37 -1.16
CA GLN A 33 -9.67 1.28 -0.77
C GLN A 33 -10.20 -0.16 -0.85
N ASN A 34 -9.85 -0.90 -1.91
CA ASN A 34 -10.22 -2.29 -2.06
C ASN A 34 -9.57 -3.19 -0.98
N PHE A 35 -8.31 -2.93 -0.61
CA PHE A 35 -7.65 -3.67 0.46
C PHE A 35 -8.33 -3.47 1.81
N ARG A 36 -8.65 -2.22 2.17
CA ARG A 36 -9.42 -1.89 3.38
C ARG A 36 -10.79 -2.58 3.37
N ALA A 37 -11.52 -2.49 2.25
CA ALA A 37 -12.86 -3.05 2.14
C ALA A 37 -12.86 -4.59 2.28
N ILE A 38 -11.90 -5.28 1.67
CA ILE A 38 -11.80 -6.73 1.79
C ILE A 38 -11.41 -7.13 3.22
N ASN A 39 -10.43 -6.47 3.83
CA ASN A 39 -9.99 -6.79 5.18
C ASN A 39 -11.13 -6.58 6.20
N ARG A 40 -11.82 -5.43 6.14
CA ARG A 40 -13.03 -5.17 6.95
C ARG A 40 -14.12 -6.21 6.76
N GLY A 41 -14.31 -6.66 5.52
CA GLY A 41 -15.26 -7.74 5.21
C GLY A 41 -14.87 -9.07 5.87
N LEU A 42 -13.58 -9.39 5.94
CA LEU A 42 -13.07 -10.57 6.65
C LEU A 42 -13.26 -10.45 8.16
N VAL A 43 -12.92 -9.30 8.74
CA VAL A 43 -13.16 -8.99 10.16
C VAL A 43 -14.63 -9.18 10.51
N THR A 44 -15.52 -8.49 9.79
CA THR A 44 -16.98 -8.52 10.02
C THR A 44 -17.53 -9.95 9.90
N HIS A 45 -17.04 -10.71 8.92
CA HIS A 45 -17.49 -12.08 8.73
C HIS A 45 -17.00 -13.00 9.85
N THR A 46 -15.74 -12.92 10.24
CA THR A 46 -15.15 -13.75 11.30
C THR A 46 -15.77 -13.45 12.67
N ASP A 47 -16.03 -12.17 12.98
CA ASP A 47 -16.66 -11.76 14.24
C ASP A 47 -18.08 -12.30 14.42
N ALA A 48 -18.80 -12.52 13.30
CA ALA A 48 -20.14 -13.11 13.31
C ALA A 48 -20.15 -14.64 13.39
N LEU A 49 -18.99 -15.32 13.37
CA LEU A 49 -18.94 -16.77 13.41
C LEU A 49 -19.19 -17.31 14.82
N PRO A 50 -20.06 -18.33 14.98
CA PRO A 50 -20.18 -19.06 16.24
C PRO A 50 -18.86 -19.72 16.66
N PRO A 51 -18.64 -19.95 17.97
CA PRO A 51 -17.53 -20.76 18.45
C PRO A 51 -17.47 -22.13 17.76
N GLY A 52 -16.28 -22.55 17.36
CA GLY A 52 -16.05 -23.83 16.66
C GLY A 52 -16.44 -23.84 15.17
N SER A 53 -16.74 -22.69 14.57
CA SER A 53 -16.99 -22.58 13.13
C SER A 53 -15.76 -22.91 12.29
N ASP A 54 -15.98 -23.44 11.09
CA ASP A 54 -14.93 -23.68 10.11
C ASP A 54 -14.42 -22.36 9.49
N LEU A 55 -13.12 -22.11 9.61
CA LEU A 55 -12.44 -20.93 9.08
C LEU A 55 -11.94 -21.10 7.64
N THR A 56 -12.13 -22.25 7.00
CA THR A 56 -11.56 -22.58 5.69
C THR A 56 -11.89 -21.54 4.61
N TRP A 57 -13.14 -21.07 4.57
CA TRP A 57 -13.53 -20.04 3.59
C TRP A 57 -12.83 -18.70 3.85
N VAL A 58 -12.78 -18.26 5.11
CA VAL A 58 -12.12 -17.02 5.54
C VAL A 58 -10.62 -17.10 5.22
N ALA A 59 -9.97 -18.18 5.62
CA ALA A 59 -8.54 -18.39 5.40
C ALA A 59 -8.20 -18.37 3.90
N ARG A 60 -9.01 -19.01 3.05
CA ARG A 60 -8.81 -18.96 1.60
C ARG A 60 -8.98 -17.55 1.04
N ARG A 61 -10.00 -16.82 1.49
CA ARG A 61 -10.25 -15.45 1.03
C ARG A 61 -9.13 -14.51 1.47
N TYR A 62 -8.67 -14.63 2.71
CA TYR A 62 -7.52 -13.91 3.25
C TYR A 62 -6.25 -14.20 2.46
N LYS A 63 -5.95 -15.48 2.16
CA LYS A 63 -4.78 -15.87 1.34
C LYS A 63 -4.80 -15.28 -0.07
N SER A 64 -5.96 -15.20 -0.71
CA SER A 64 -6.08 -14.52 -2.01
C SER A 64 -5.86 -13.01 -1.90
N TRP A 65 -6.38 -12.39 -0.83
CA TRP A 65 -6.21 -10.97 -0.58
C TRP A 65 -4.75 -10.60 -0.28
N ILE A 66 -4.07 -11.35 0.60
CA ILE A 66 -2.67 -11.06 0.95
C ILE A 66 -1.72 -11.29 -0.23
N ALA A 67 -2.02 -12.23 -1.13
CA ALA A 67 -1.25 -12.39 -2.36
C ALA A 67 -1.31 -11.14 -3.26
N ALA A 68 -2.47 -10.49 -3.33
CA ALA A 68 -2.62 -9.22 -4.04
C ALA A 68 -1.86 -8.07 -3.35
N MET A 69 -1.91 -7.99 -2.01
CA MET A 69 -1.11 -7.05 -1.22
C MET A 69 0.40 -7.24 -1.46
N ARG A 70 0.90 -8.47 -1.44
CA ARG A 70 2.33 -8.75 -1.68
C ARG A 70 2.77 -8.35 -3.09
N SER A 71 1.90 -8.51 -4.09
CA SER A 71 2.15 -8.01 -5.44
C SER A 71 2.21 -6.48 -5.49
N HIS A 72 1.39 -5.81 -4.67
CA HIS A 72 1.34 -4.36 -4.55
C HIS A 72 2.60 -3.79 -3.88
N GLU A 73 2.95 -4.32 -2.71
CA GLU A 73 4.18 -3.98 -1.97
C GLU A 73 5.43 -4.18 -2.85
N SER A 74 5.44 -5.26 -3.64
CA SER A 74 6.54 -5.53 -4.59
C SER A 74 6.63 -4.45 -5.67
N TYR A 75 5.52 -4.02 -6.24
CA TYR A 75 5.53 -2.90 -7.19
C TYR A 75 6.09 -1.62 -6.55
N GLU A 76 5.72 -1.36 -5.29
CA GLU A 76 6.17 -0.17 -4.57
C GLU A 76 7.67 -0.19 -4.32
N GLU A 77 8.17 -1.27 -3.74
CA GLU A 77 9.57 -1.41 -3.37
C GLU A 77 10.51 -1.51 -4.58
N HIS A 78 10.04 -2.06 -5.70
CA HIS A 78 10.88 -2.26 -6.89
C HIS A 78 10.75 -1.16 -7.94
N LYS A 79 9.69 -0.34 -7.89
CA LYS A 79 9.48 0.72 -8.89
C LYS A 79 9.12 2.06 -8.26
N LEU A 80 8.06 2.13 -7.47
CA LEU A 80 7.54 3.42 -6.98
C LEU A 80 8.54 4.11 -6.05
N TYR A 81 8.92 3.48 -4.94
CA TYR A 81 9.80 4.10 -3.95
C TYR A 81 11.19 4.41 -4.49
N PRO A 82 11.86 3.54 -5.27
CA PRO A 82 13.16 3.88 -5.85
C PRO A 82 13.09 5.09 -6.77
N TYR A 83 12.02 5.19 -7.58
CA TYR A 83 11.82 6.33 -8.47
C TYR A 83 11.57 7.62 -7.68
N LEU A 84 10.66 7.61 -6.69
CA LEU A 84 10.37 8.79 -5.87
C LEU A 84 11.59 9.25 -5.07
N LYS A 85 12.36 8.31 -4.52
CA LYS A 85 13.63 8.60 -3.85
C LYS A 85 14.62 9.28 -4.78
N ALA A 86 14.82 8.75 -6.00
CA ALA A 86 15.73 9.35 -6.98
C ALA A 86 15.25 10.73 -7.47
N ARG A 87 13.94 10.88 -7.69
CA ARG A 87 13.34 12.08 -8.27
C ARG A 87 13.22 13.26 -7.30
N TRP A 88 12.98 12.97 -6.02
CA TRP A 88 12.67 13.98 -5.01
C TRP A 88 13.66 14.01 -3.84
N GLY A 89 14.58 13.04 -3.75
CA GLY A 89 15.54 12.94 -2.63
C GLY A 89 14.88 12.59 -1.29
N VAL A 90 13.68 12.00 -1.30
CA VAL A 90 12.90 11.66 -0.10
C VAL A 90 13.24 10.25 0.43
N SER A 91 13.02 10.04 1.72
CA SER A 91 13.07 8.70 2.34
C SER A 91 11.67 8.08 2.40
N LEU A 92 11.56 6.79 2.08
CA LEU A 92 10.35 5.97 2.18
C LEU A 92 10.52 4.82 3.20
N GLU A 93 11.53 4.90 4.07
CA GLU A 93 11.83 3.85 5.06
C GLU A 93 10.67 3.58 6.02
N SER A 94 9.88 4.60 6.35
CA SER A 94 8.69 4.47 7.19
C SER A 94 7.57 3.69 6.50
N ALA A 95 7.37 3.88 5.19
CA ALA A 95 6.42 3.10 4.40
C ALA A 95 6.86 1.62 4.33
N GLN A 96 8.15 1.37 4.08
CA GLN A 96 8.75 0.03 4.12
C GLN A 96 8.67 -0.63 5.51
N ALA A 97 8.74 0.16 6.60
CA ALA A 97 8.51 -0.34 7.95
C ALA A 97 7.06 -0.79 8.14
N GLY A 98 6.10 -0.11 7.51
CA GLY A 98 4.71 -0.52 7.46
C GLY A 98 4.52 -1.88 6.79
N HIS A 99 5.21 -2.18 5.69
CA HIS A 99 5.20 -3.52 5.09
C HIS A 99 5.65 -4.59 6.08
N ARG A 100 6.77 -4.36 6.80
CA ARG A 100 7.24 -5.31 7.81
C ARG A 100 6.21 -5.54 8.93
N ALA A 101 5.57 -4.48 9.41
CA ALA A 101 4.51 -4.60 10.40
C ALA A 101 3.31 -5.40 9.88
N LEU A 102 2.94 -5.24 8.60
CA LEU A 102 1.92 -6.05 7.94
C LEU A 102 2.34 -7.52 7.81
N HIS A 103 3.62 -7.81 7.60
CA HIS A 103 4.13 -9.18 7.55
C HIS A 103 4.02 -9.85 8.93
N GLU A 104 4.35 -9.14 10.00
CA GLU A 104 4.18 -9.64 11.37
C GLU A 104 2.71 -9.85 11.75
N ALA A 105 1.82 -8.95 11.35
CA ALA A 105 0.37 -9.11 11.58
C ALA A 105 -0.18 -10.32 10.80
N HIS A 106 0.27 -10.49 9.56
CA HIS A 106 -0.06 -11.63 8.72
C HIS A 106 0.31 -12.97 9.35
N ASP A 107 1.50 -13.08 9.92
CA ASP A 107 1.95 -14.32 10.57
C ASP A 107 1.01 -14.74 11.72
N ARG A 108 0.48 -13.77 12.47
CA ARG A 108 -0.51 -14.03 13.53
C ARG A 108 -1.84 -14.50 12.98
N VAL A 109 -2.32 -13.91 11.88
CA VAL A 109 -3.56 -14.35 11.23
C VAL A 109 -3.42 -15.79 10.74
N LEU A 110 -2.29 -16.15 10.13
CA LEU A 110 -2.04 -17.52 9.70
C LEU A 110 -2.01 -18.50 10.87
N ALA A 111 -1.30 -18.16 11.95
CA ALA A 111 -1.25 -18.98 13.15
C ALA A 111 -2.65 -19.23 13.74
N ALA A 112 -3.52 -18.21 13.76
CA ALA A 112 -4.89 -18.35 14.24
C ALA A 112 -5.74 -19.27 13.35
N PHE A 113 -5.58 -19.18 12.02
CA PHE A 113 -6.24 -20.11 11.10
C PHE A 113 -5.74 -21.56 11.25
N GLU A 114 -4.45 -21.76 11.47
CA GLU A 114 -3.86 -23.09 11.70
C GLU A 114 -4.30 -23.70 13.03
N ALA A 115 -4.49 -22.88 14.06
CA ALA A 115 -5.03 -23.29 15.35
C ALA A 115 -6.54 -23.61 15.30
N HIS A 116 -7.22 -23.27 14.20
CA HIS A 116 -8.68 -23.36 14.06
C HIS A 116 -9.43 -22.65 15.20
N ASP A 117 -8.92 -21.48 15.63
CA ASP A 117 -9.49 -20.67 16.70
C ASP A 117 -10.19 -19.42 16.12
N PRO A 118 -11.53 -19.39 16.02
CA PRO A 118 -12.25 -18.26 15.46
C PRO A 118 -12.10 -16.97 16.27
N GLU A 119 -11.93 -17.07 17.59
CA GLU A 119 -11.82 -15.90 18.46
C GLU A 119 -10.44 -15.25 18.28
N GLU A 120 -9.38 -16.06 18.24
CA GLU A 120 -8.04 -15.58 17.92
C GLU A 120 -7.95 -15.09 16.48
N ALA A 121 -8.61 -15.75 15.53
CA ALA A 121 -8.64 -15.30 14.14
C ALA A 121 -9.33 -13.93 14.00
N SER A 122 -10.42 -13.68 14.74
CA SER A 122 -11.08 -12.37 14.79
C SER A 122 -10.13 -11.29 15.32
N ARG A 123 -9.48 -11.55 16.46
CA ARG A 123 -8.49 -10.62 17.05
C ARG A 123 -7.31 -10.35 16.13
N ALA A 124 -6.77 -11.38 15.50
CA ALA A 124 -5.63 -11.25 14.60
C ALA A 124 -6.01 -10.44 13.35
N LEU A 125 -7.19 -10.68 12.77
CA LEU A 125 -7.70 -9.92 11.63
C LEU A 125 -7.98 -8.46 12.00
N LEU A 126 -8.55 -8.18 13.17
CA LEU A 126 -8.72 -6.81 13.67
C LEU A 126 -7.37 -6.09 13.79
N ARG A 127 -6.36 -6.77 14.32
CA ARG A 127 -5.02 -6.19 14.42
C ARG A 127 -4.39 -5.95 13.05
N ASP A 128 -4.59 -6.86 12.11
CA ASP A 128 -4.16 -6.70 10.71
C ASP A 128 -4.87 -5.50 10.04
N GLU A 129 -6.17 -5.30 10.29
CA GLU A 129 -6.93 -4.12 9.82
C GLU A 129 -6.32 -2.81 10.36
N GLU A 130 -6.05 -2.74 11.66
CA GLU A 130 -5.47 -1.55 12.29
C GLU A 130 -4.10 -1.18 11.69
N VAL A 131 -3.24 -2.19 11.48
CA VAL A 131 -1.90 -1.99 10.90
C VAL A 131 -2.01 -1.58 9.43
N LEU A 132 -2.92 -2.20 8.67
CA LEU A 132 -3.21 -1.86 7.28
C LEU A 132 -3.68 -0.41 7.15
N ASP A 133 -4.66 0.01 7.96
CA ASP A 133 -5.18 1.37 7.89
C ASP A 133 -4.10 2.41 8.19
N GLN A 134 -3.27 2.16 9.22
CA GLN A 134 -2.14 3.04 9.56
C GLN A 134 -1.10 3.10 8.44
N HIS A 135 -0.72 1.95 7.89
CA HIS A 135 0.26 1.88 6.82
C HIS A 135 -0.23 2.59 5.55
N LEU A 136 -1.43 2.26 5.06
CA LEU A 136 -1.97 2.86 3.85
C LEU A 136 -2.21 4.37 4.03
N GLN A 137 -2.60 4.82 5.22
CA GLN A 137 -2.72 6.25 5.52
C GLN A 137 -1.37 6.96 5.40
N LEU A 138 -0.35 6.44 6.07
CA LEU A 138 1.01 6.97 6.05
C LEU A 138 1.55 7.01 4.62
N GLU A 139 1.41 5.91 3.89
CA GLU A 139 1.89 5.81 2.53
C GLU A 139 1.18 6.80 1.61
N GLU A 140 -0.14 6.88 1.65
CA GLU A 140 -0.90 7.85 0.86
C GLU A 140 -0.41 9.28 1.11
N ASP A 141 -0.18 9.64 2.38
CA ASP A 141 0.27 10.98 2.76
C ASP A 141 1.71 11.27 2.30
N LEU A 142 2.56 10.25 2.19
CA LEU A 142 3.93 10.37 1.70
C LEU A 142 4.02 10.36 0.17
N VAL A 143 3.26 9.49 -0.49
CA VAL A 143 3.42 9.12 -1.89
C VAL A 143 2.55 9.96 -2.82
N ILE A 144 1.27 10.15 -2.46
CA ILE A 144 0.31 10.79 -3.37
C ILE A 144 0.70 12.23 -3.71
N PRO A 145 1.11 13.10 -2.76
CA PRO A 145 1.56 14.44 -3.11
C PRO A 145 2.72 14.45 -4.11
N LEU A 146 3.66 13.51 -3.98
CA LEU A 146 4.81 13.39 -4.89
C LEU A 146 4.39 13.00 -6.31
N LEU A 147 3.40 12.09 -6.43
CA LEU A 147 2.86 11.69 -7.73
C LEU A 147 1.98 12.77 -8.36
N LEU A 148 1.27 13.56 -7.55
CA LEU A 148 0.48 14.69 -8.03
C LEU A 148 1.37 15.77 -8.63
N GLU A 149 2.53 16.04 -8.03
CA GLU A 149 3.49 17.06 -8.50
C GLU A 149 4.31 16.61 -9.72
N LEU A 150 4.17 15.38 -10.20
CA LEU A 150 4.81 14.97 -11.46
C LEU A 150 4.19 15.70 -12.66
N PRO A 151 4.99 16.29 -13.56
CA PRO A 151 4.53 16.70 -14.87
C PRO A 151 3.79 15.56 -15.57
N ARG A 152 2.72 15.88 -16.32
CA ARG A 152 1.85 14.86 -16.92
C ARG A 152 2.60 13.90 -17.85
N ASP A 153 3.53 14.41 -18.64
CA ASP A 153 4.38 13.62 -19.52
C ASP A 153 5.34 12.72 -18.73
N GLU A 154 5.90 13.24 -17.62
CA GLU A 154 6.72 12.47 -16.69
C GLU A 154 5.92 11.34 -16.03
N PHE A 155 4.69 11.60 -15.59
CA PHE A 155 3.79 10.59 -15.03
C PHE A 155 3.48 9.46 -16.03
N VAL A 156 3.23 9.82 -17.30
CA VAL A 156 2.99 8.83 -18.37
C VAL A 156 4.24 7.97 -18.58
N ARG A 157 5.43 8.59 -18.64
CA ARG A 157 6.71 7.84 -18.71
C ARG A 157 6.88 6.92 -17.50
N PHE A 158 6.68 7.43 -16.29
CA PHE A 158 6.74 6.65 -15.05
C PHE A 158 5.82 5.41 -15.12
N THR A 159 4.59 5.59 -15.63
CA THR A 159 3.62 4.50 -15.75
C THR A 159 4.11 3.39 -16.68
N HIS A 160 4.64 3.74 -17.86
CA HIS A 160 4.94 2.77 -18.92
C HIS A 160 6.38 2.25 -18.97
N LEU A 161 7.33 3.00 -18.43
CA LEU A 161 8.75 2.62 -18.47
C LEU A 161 9.15 1.72 -17.30
N SER A 162 10.20 0.94 -17.50
CA SER A 162 10.82 0.16 -16.42
C SER A 162 11.62 1.07 -15.48
N ILE A 163 11.76 0.67 -14.22
CA ILE A 163 12.53 1.43 -13.23
C ILE A 163 13.97 1.70 -13.69
N ARG A 164 14.62 0.74 -14.38
CA ARG A 164 15.99 0.90 -14.90
C ARG A 164 16.11 2.04 -15.92
N VAL A 165 15.09 2.21 -16.77
CA VAL A 165 15.06 3.30 -17.76
C VAL A 165 14.85 4.63 -17.04
N LEU A 166 13.88 4.68 -16.12
CA LEU A 166 13.56 5.89 -15.35
C LEU A 166 14.76 6.39 -14.53
N LEU A 167 15.45 5.49 -13.82
CA LEU A 167 16.62 5.87 -13.03
C LEU A 167 17.78 6.37 -13.89
N ARG A 168 17.97 5.81 -15.09
CA ARG A 168 18.96 6.31 -16.05
C ARG A 168 18.63 7.72 -16.53
N GLU A 169 17.36 8.01 -16.82
CA GLU A 169 16.91 9.35 -17.23
C GLU A 169 17.13 10.39 -16.12
N LEU A 170 17.02 9.99 -14.86
CA LEU A 170 17.30 10.83 -13.69
C LEU A 170 18.80 10.95 -13.35
N GLY A 171 19.69 10.25 -14.06
CA GLY A 171 21.11 10.21 -13.73
C GLY A 171 21.45 9.43 -12.45
N ALA A 172 20.54 8.57 -11.99
CA ALA A 172 20.63 7.80 -10.75
C ALA A 172 20.89 6.30 -11.01
N GLY A 173 21.92 5.99 -11.81
CA GLY A 173 22.25 4.63 -12.28
C GLY A 173 23.62 4.14 -11.88
#